data_AF-A0A3E0NX85-F1
#
_entry.id   AF-A0A3E0NX85-F1
#
_cell.length_a   1.000
_cell.length_b   1.000
_cell.length_c   1.000
_cell.angle_alpha   90.00
_cell.angle_beta   90.00
_cell.angle_gamma   90.00
#
_symmetry.space_group_name_H-M   'P 1'
#
loop_
_entity.id
_entity.type
_entity.pdbx_description
1 polymer ?
#
loop_
_entity_poly.entity_id
_entity_poly.type
_entity_poly.pdbx_seq_one_letter_code
_entity_poly.pdbx_strand_id
1 'polypeptide(L)'
;MTSRWQATIDPRFNGALCTALVQVCAVLLLSALLLDGGLGFRQSLVAALSYLVVVLVVVARRPLAPTRHDLAVLRWSFIPICIGVVLLFAMCS
;
A
#
# COMPACT_ATOMS: atom_id res chain seq x y z
N MET A 1 8.66 17.02 27.72
CA MET A 1 8.53 15.82 26.87
C MET A 1 8.06 16.27 25.51
N THR A 2 9.00 16.66 24.65
CA THR A 2 8.72 17.20 23.31
C THR A 2 8.41 16.04 22.36
N SER A 3 7.26 16.13 21.71
CA SER A 3 6.73 15.23 20.70
C SER A 3 7.68 15.14 19.49
N ARG A 4 8.69 14.28 19.58
CA ARG A 4 9.70 13.99 18.53
C ARG A 4 9.13 13.35 17.25
N TRP A 5 7.80 13.22 17.16
CA TRP A 5 7.07 12.57 16.08
C TRP A 5 6.45 13.53 15.06
N GLN A 6 6.70 14.83 15.16
CA GLN A 6 6.51 15.75 14.04
C GLN A 6 7.65 15.51 13.02
N ALA A 7 7.75 14.29 12.51
CA ALA A 7 8.37 14.08 11.22
C ALA A 7 7.49 14.84 10.24
N THR A 8 7.92 16.03 9.85
CA THR A 8 7.30 16.84 8.82
C THR A 8 7.44 16.07 7.52
N ILE A 9 6.62 15.05 7.31
CA ILE A 9 6.55 14.29 6.07
C ILE A 9 6.31 15.33 4.98
N ASP A 10 7.20 15.35 3.98
CA ASP A 10 7.10 16.32 2.89
C ASP A 10 5.68 16.23 2.29
N PRO A 11 4.94 17.35 2.16
CA PRO A 11 3.57 17.35 1.65
C PRO A 11 3.43 16.71 0.26
N ARG A 12 4.54 16.55 -0.48
CA ARG A 12 4.59 15.79 -1.74
C ARG A 12 4.20 14.31 -1.59
N PHE A 13 4.38 13.72 -0.42
CA PHE A 13 3.92 12.35 -0.14
C PHE A 13 2.39 12.24 -0.06
N ASN A 14 1.70 13.29 0.38
CA ASN A 14 0.25 13.24 0.60
C ASN A 14 -0.53 12.91 -0.68
N GLY A 15 -0.11 13.45 -1.82
CA GLY A 15 -0.73 13.14 -3.11
C GLY A 15 -0.56 11.67 -3.49
N ALA A 16 0.64 11.13 -3.35
CA ALA A 16 0.93 9.73 -3.67
C ALA A 16 0.22 8.77 -2.70
N LEU A 17 0.25 9.08 -1.40
CA LEU A 17 -0.46 8.31 -0.36
C LEU A 17 -1.96 8.31 -0.59
N CYS A 18 -2.57 9.47 -0.88
CA CYS A 18 -4.00 9.55 -1.16
C CYS A 18 -4.38 8.68 -2.36
N THR A 19 -3.63 8.75 -3.46
CA THR A 19 -3.90 7.90 -4.64
C THR A 19 -3.78 6.41 -4.32
N ALA A 20 -2.77 6.01 -3.55
CA ALA A 20 -2.59 4.61 -3.20
C ALA A 20 -3.65 4.12 -2.21
N LEU A 21 -4.07 4.98 -1.27
CA LEU A 21 -5.10 4.65 -0.30
C LEU A 21 -6.47 4.47 -0.98
N VAL A 22 -6.78 5.31 -1.98
CA VAL A 22 -7.95 5.12 -2.83
C VAL A 22 -7.90 3.78 -3.58
N GLN A 23 -6.74 3.39 -4.12
CA GLN A 23 -6.58 2.08 -4.78
C GLN A 23 -6.79 0.92 -3.80
N VAL A 24 -6.19 0.98 -2.61
CA VAL A 24 -6.33 -0.06 -1.57
C VAL A 24 -7.79 -0.18 -1.14
N CYS A 25 -8.45 0.95 -0.85
CA CYS A 25 -9.87 0.96 -0.47
C CYS A 25 -10.75 0.40 -1.59
N ALA A 26 -10.54 0.81 -2.84
CA ALA A 26 -11.31 0.31 -3.97
C ALA A 26 -11.16 -1.21 -4.13
N VAL A 27 -9.94 -1.74 -4.05
CA VAL A 27 -9.68 -3.18 -4.17
C VAL A 27 -10.25 -3.96 -3.00
N LEU A 28 -10.11 -3.48 -1.76
CA LEU A 28 -10.72 -4.13 -0.60
C LEU A 28 -12.24 -4.14 -0.68
N LEU A 29 -12.86 -3.05 -1.14
CA LEU A 29 -14.31 -2.95 -1.29
C LEU A 29 -14.82 -3.91 -2.37
N LEU A 30 -14.16 -3.94 -3.54
CA LEU A 30 -14.49 -4.88 -4.61
C LEU A 30 -14.31 -6.34 -4.16
N SER A 31 -13.21 -6.63 -3.45
CA SER A 31 -12.91 -7.97 -2.93
C SER A 31 -13.88 -8.44 -1.85
N ALA A 32 -14.44 -7.51 -1.07
CA ALA A 32 -15.48 -7.81 -0.10
C ALA A 32 -16.84 -8.09 -0.78
N LEU A 33 -17.09 -7.48 -1.95
CA LEU A 33 -18.36 -7.59 -2.67
C LEU A 33 -18.48 -8.84 -3.55
N LEU A 34 -17.35 -9.50 -3.86
CA LEU A 34 -17.26 -10.62 -4.79
C LEU A 34 -17.99 -11.91 -4.35
N LEU A 35 -18.67 -11.95 -3.20
CA LEU A 35 -19.39 -13.11 -2.66
C LEU A 35 -18.55 -14.42 -2.58
N ASP A 36 -17.22 -14.34 -2.67
CA ASP A 36 -16.30 -15.49 -2.64
C ASP A 36 -16.08 -16.07 -1.21
N GLY A 37 -17.05 -15.92 -0.31
CA GLY A 37 -16.92 -16.36 1.09
C GLY A 37 -15.78 -15.67 1.86
N GLY A 38 -15.31 -14.51 1.38
CA GLY A 38 -14.22 -13.75 2.00
C GLY A 38 -12.80 -14.19 1.60
N LEU A 39 -12.64 -15.13 0.66
CA LEU A 39 -11.32 -15.54 0.14
C LEU A 39 -10.58 -14.37 -0.54
N GLY A 40 -11.24 -13.69 -1.48
CA GLY A 40 -10.67 -12.50 -2.15
C GLY A 40 -10.38 -11.36 -1.16
N PHE A 41 -11.24 -11.17 -0.16
CA PHE A 41 -11.01 -10.19 0.91
C PHE A 41 -9.75 -10.52 1.73
N ARG A 42 -9.52 -11.79 2.09
CA ARG A 42 -8.30 -12.19 2.80
C ARG A 42 -7.03 -11.95 1.96
N GLN A 43 -7.04 -12.29 0.68
CA GLN A 43 -5.90 -12.06 -0.21
C GLN A 43 -5.60 -10.57 -0.37
N SER A 44 -6.63 -9.75 -0.60
CA SER A 44 -6.48 -8.30 -0.70
C SER A 44 -6.01 -7.65 0.61
N LEU A 45 -6.38 -8.20 1.77
CA LEU A 45 -5.91 -7.73 3.08
C LEU A 45 -4.41 -8.05 3.29
N VAL A 46 -3.95 -9.23 2.88
CA VAL A 46 -2.51 -9.57 2.87
C VAL A 46 -1.73 -8.64 1.94
N ALA A 47 -2.27 -8.34 0.75
CA ALA A 47 -1.66 -7.39 -0.17
C ALA A 47 -1.60 -5.97 0.42
N ALA A 48 -2.67 -5.51 1.08
CA ALA A 48 -2.71 -4.20 1.74
C ALA A 48 -1.68 -4.09 2.87
N LEU A 49 -1.54 -5.13 3.70
CA LEU A 49 -0.53 -5.17 4.76
C LEU A 49 0.89 -5.16 4.19
N SER A 50 1.14 -5.92 3.13
CA SER A 50 2.44 -5.96 2.45
C SER A 50 2.80 -4.58 1.85
N TYR A 51 1.82 -3.91 1.27
CA TYR A 51 1.97 -2.54 0.76
C TYR A 51 2.29 -1.54 1.88
N LEU A 52 1.64 -1.63 3.05
CA LEU A 52 1.95 -0.77 4.20
C LEU A 52 3.41 -0.90 4.65
N VAL A 53 3.99 -2.11 4.60
CA VAL A 53 5.41 -2.31 4.90
C VAL A 53 6.30 -1.57 3.90
N VAL A 54 5.99 -1.63 2.60
CA VAL A 54 6.74 -0.90 1.56
C VAL A 54 6.65 0.60 1.78
N VAL A 55 5.46 1.13 2.06
CA VAL A 55 5.26 2.55 2.38
C VAL A 55 6.11 2.96 3.57
N LEU A 56 6.08 2.18 4.65
CA LEU A 56 6.83 2.47 5.87
C LEU A 56 8.34 2.47 5.61
N VAL A 57 8.85 1.51 4.82
CA VAL A 57 10.27 1.46 4.43
C VAL A 57 10.67 2.68 3.59
N VAL A 58 9.85 3.08 2.62
CA VAL A 58 10.13 4.25 1.76
C VAL A 58 10.15 5.53 2.59
N VAL A 59 9.13 5.74 3.45
CA VAL A 59 9.03 6.92 4.31
C VAL A 59 10.15 6.94 5.35
N ALA A 60 10.51 5.80 5.94
CA ALA A 60 11.61 5.71 6.91
C ALA A 60 12.99 5.96 6.28
N ARG A 61 13.19 5.57 5.00
CA ARG A 61 14.46 5.81 4.29
C ARG A 61 14.68 7.27 3.91
N ARG A 62 13.64 8.00 3.47
CA ARG A 62 13.76 9.39 3.00
C ARG A 62 12.54 10.24 3.37
N PRO A 63 12.36 10.59 4.66
CA PRO A 63 11.16 11.30 5.12
C PRO A 63 11.03 12.75 4.61
N LEU A 64 12.15 13.42 4.31
CA LEU A 64 12.22 14.86 4.00
C LEU A 64 12.66 15.17 2.55
N ALA A 65 13.10 14.17 1.78
CA ALA A 65 13.63 14.36 0.43
C ALA A 65 13.12 13.27 -0.53
N PRO A 66 11.81 13.24 -0.82
CA PRO A 66 11.23 12.26 -1.74
C PRO A 66 11.83 12.42 -3.13
N THR A 67 12.35 11.33 -3.69
CA THR A 67 12.70 11.30 -5.11
C THR A 67 11.47 10.98 -5.97
N ARG A 68 11.52 11.31 -7.27
CA ARG A 68 10.44 10.95 -8.22
C ARG A 68 10.19 9.44 -8.26
N HIS A 69 11.23 8.64 -8.07
CA HIS A 69 11.14 7.19 -8.00
C HIS A 69 10.39 6.75 -6.75
N ASP A 70 10.66 7.33 -5.57
CA ASP A 70 9.97 6.98 -4.33
C ASP A 70 8.46 7.25 -4.43
N LEU A 71 8.07 8.38 -5.02
CA LEU A 71 6.66 8.73 -5.25
C LEU A 71 5.99 7.80 -6.26
N ALA A 72 6.70 7.42 -7.34
CA ALA A 72 6.20 6.45 -8.31
C ALA A 72 6.03 5.06 -7.69
N VAL A 73 7.00 4.61 -6.89
CA VAL A 73 6.92 3.35 -6.15
C VAL A 73 5.74 3.38 -5.19
N LEU A 74 5.54 4.44 -4.42
CA LEU A 74 4.39 4.55 -3.51
C LEU A 74 3.06 4.43 -4.27
N ARG A 75 2.97 5.09 -5.43
CA ARG A 75 1.73 5.19 -6.19
C ARG A 75 1.40 3.95 -7.03
N TRP A 76 2.41 3.17 -7.42
CA TRP A 76 2.25 2.03 -8.32
C TRP A 76 2.61 0.68 -7.72
N SER A 77 3.27 0.60 -6.55
CA SER A 77 3.68 -0.68 -5.93
C SER A 77 2.52 -1.54 -5.45
N PHE A 78 1.35 -0.95 -5.19
CA PHE A 78 0.18 -1.72 -4.77
C PHE A 78 -0.25 -2.75 -5.83
N ILE A 79 -0.22 -2.38 -7.11
CA ILE A 79 -0.62 -3.26 -8.23
C ILE A 79 0.26 -4.53 -8.31
N PRO A 80 1.60 -4.45 -8.43
CA PRO A 80 2.44 -5.65 -8.49
C PRO A 80 2.39 -6.46 -7.19
N ILE A 81 2.19 -5.82 -6.02
CA ILE A 81 1.99 -6.54 -4.76
C ILE A 81 0.69 -7.35 -4.81
N CYS A 82 -0.42 -6.75 -5.24
CA CYS A 82 -1.68 -7.46 -5.43
C CYS A 82 -1.54 -8.64 -6.39
N ILE A 83 -0.91 -8.44 -7.54
CA ILE A 83 -0.67 -9.52 -8.53
C ILE A 83 0.17 -10.63 -7.90
N GLY A 84 1.26 -10.28 -7.22
CA GLY A 84 2.14 -11.25 -6.55
C GLY A 84 1.42 -12.07 -5.49
N VAL A 85 0.58 -11.44 -4.66
CA VAL A 85 -0.22 -12.15 -3.65
C VAL A 85 -1.24 -13.07 -4.31
N VAL A 86 -1.97 -12.61 -5.33
CA VAL A 86 -2.94 -13.46 -6.05
C VAL A 86 -2.24 -14.66 -6.69
N LEU A 87 -1.09 -14.46 -7.34
CA LEU A 87 -0.30 -15.53 -7.94
C LEU A 87 0.23 -16.52 -6.90
N LEU A 88 0.71 -16.02 -5.76
CA LEU A 88 1.21 -16.87 -4.67
C LEU A 88 0.10 -17.77 -4.10
N PHE A 89 -1.11 -17.22 -3.92
CA PHE A 89 -2.25 -18.02 -3.50
C PHE A 89 -2.70 -19.00 -4.59
N ALA A 90 -2.67 -18.60 -5.87
CA ALA A 90 -3.01 -19.47 -6.98
C ALA A 90 -2.03 -20.65 -7.16
N MET A 91 -0.75 -20.48 -6.82
CA MET A 91 0.26 -21.55 -6.86
C MET A 91 0.17 -22.52 -5.66
N CYS A 92 -0.38 -22.07 -4.53
CA CYS A 92 -0.52 -22.89 -3.33
C CYS A 92 -1.88 -23.60 -3.20
N SER A 93 -2.84 -23.33 -4.09
CA SER A 93 -4.18 -23.94 -4.10
C SER A 93 -4.28 -25.07 -5.12
#